data_AF-A0A7G5IGW0-F1
#
_entry.id   AF-A0A7G5IGW0-F1
#
_cell.length_a   1.000
_cell.length_b   1.000
_cell.length_c   1.000
_cell.angle_alpha   90.00
_cell.angle_beta   90.00
_cell.angle_gamma   90.00
#
_symmetry.space_group_name_H-M   'P 1'
#
loop_
_entity.id
_entity.type
_entity.pdbx_description
1 polymer ?
#
loop_
_entity_poly.entity_id
_entity_poly.type
_entity_poly.pdbx_seq_one_letter_code
_entity_poly.pdbx_strand_id
1 'polypeptide(L)'
;MTPAAEKRLLQATLLLLALSPLSVGLLGALGGPAGLGEGDAVAGDVSSHWRYLSGIFLGLGIMLLSCVRHIEREGRLFGFVCLAVVLGGLARLGGGLLEGWPSSGYRIGLLLELGVTPAVWAWQQRVARRFEVPAGRA
;
A
#
# COMPACT_ATOMS: atom_id res chain seq x y z
N MET A 1 21.77 -11.10 10.48
CA MET A 1 21.10 -11.43 9.21
C MET A 1 21.92 -10.87 8.04
N THR A 2 22.16 -11.66 6.98
CA THR A 2 22.91 -11.22 5.79
C THR A 2 22.07 -10.27 4.93
N PRO A 3 22.67 -9.37 4.12
CA PRO A 3 21.91 -8.46 3.25
C PRO A 3 20.93 -9.18 2.31
N ALA A 4 21.35 -10.33 1.75
CA ALA A 4 20.50 -11.14 0.87
C ALA A 4 19.29 -11.75 1.62
N ALA A 5 19.48 -12.22 2.86
CA ALA A 5 18.38 -12.73 3.67
C ALA A 5 17.40 -11.61 4.06
N GLU A 6 17.91 -10.44 4.42
CA GLU A 6 17.10 -9.25 4.74
C GLU A 6 16.25 -8.82 3.53
N LYS A 7 16.87 -8.75 2.34
CA LYS A 7 16.15 -8.47 1.09
C LYS A 7 15.03 -9.48 0.84
N ARG A 8 15.30 -10.78 0.96
CA ARG A 8 14.27 -11.83 0.75
C ARG A 8 13.10 -11.71 1.72
N LEU A 9 13.37 -11.36 2.98
CA LEU A 9 12.32 -11.14 3.97
C LEU A 9 11.45 -9.92 3.63
N LEU A 10 12.08 -8.82 3.20
CA LEU A 10 11.36 -7.64 2.70
C LEU A 10 10.50 -8.02 1.48
N GLN A 11 11.05 -8.74 0.51
CA GLN A 11 10.30 -9.21 -0.67
C GLN A 11 9.08 -10.05 -0.31
N ALA A 12 9.22 -11.02 0.61
CA ALA A 12 8.11 -11.83 1.09
C ALA A 12 7.05 -10.96 1.78
N THR A 13 7.48 -10.00 2.60
CA THR A 13 6.58 -9.04 3.27
C THR A 13 5.80 -8.21 2.25
N LEU A 14 6.47 -7.70 1.20
CA LEU A 14 5.82 -6.92 0.16
C LEU A 14 4.84 -7.74 -0.67
N LEU A 15 5.14 -9.01 -0.95
CA LEU A 15 4.21 -9.90 -1.64
C LEU A 15 2.93 -10.12 -0.82
N LEU A 16 3.06 -10.32 0.49
CA LEU A 16 1.91 -10.45 1.38
C LEU A 16 1.11 -9.14 1.48
N LEU A 17 1.80 -8.00 1.64
CA LEU A 17 1.16 -6.70 1.72
C LEU A 17 0.44 -6.33 0.41
N ALA A 18 0.98 -6.72 -0.75
CA ALA A 18 0.37 -6.48 -2.06
C ALA A 18 -0.95 -7.23 -2.25
N LEU A 19 -1.19 -8.34 -1.54
CA LEU A 19 -2.47 -9.06 -1.62
C LEU A 19 -3.66 -8.17 -1.25
N SER A 20 -3.48 -7.25 -0.29
CA SER A 20 -4.52 -6.34 0.15
C SER A 20 -4.98 -5.38 -0.96
N PRO A 21 -4.13 -4.48 -1.52
CA PRO A 21 -4.54 -3.59 -2.60
C PRO A 21 -4.99 -4.31 -3.87
N LEU A 22 -4.40 -5.47 -4.18
CA LEU A 22 -4.82 -6.27 -5.33
C LEU A 22 -6.24 -6.82 -5.14
N SER A 23 -6.52 -7.43 -3.99
CA SER A 23 -7.81 -8.05 -3.73
C SER A 23 -8.90 -7.00 -3.51
N VAL A 24 -8.65 -6.03 -2.64
CA VAL A 24 -9.61 -4.95 -2.32
C VAL A 24 -9.86 -4.08 -3.54
N GLY A 25 -8.80 -3.70 -4.26
CA GLY A 25 -8.92 -2.88 -5.47
C GLY A 25 -9.67 -3.61 -6.59
N LEU A 26 -9.40 -4.90 -6.82
CA LEU A 26 -10.09 -5.68 -7.84
C LEU A 26 -11.59 -5.87 -7.50
N LEU A 27 -11.88 -6.31 -6.27
CA LEU A 27 -13.26 -6.54 -5.82
C LEU A 27 -14.07 -5.24 -5.82
N GLY A 28 -13.49 -4.13 -5.35
CA GLY A 28 -14.15 -2.82 -5.35
C GLY A 28 -14.32 -2.24 -6.75
N ALA A 29 -13.37 -2.46 -7.67
CA ALA A 29 -13.48 -1.94 -9.04
C ALA A 29 -14.58 -2.67 -9.84
N LEU A 30 -14.73 -3.98 -9.65
CA LEU A 30 -15.73 -4.80 -10.35
C LEU A 30 -17.11 -4.75 -9.67
N GLY A 31 -17.15 -4.87 -8.34
CA GLY A 31 -18.38 -4.94 -7.55
C GLY A 31 -18.88 -3.61 -6.99
N GLY A 32 -18.09 -2.53 -7.06
CA GLY A 32 -18.40 -1.29 -6.34
C GLY A 32 -18.37 -1.53 -4.82
N PRO A 33 -19.14 -0.75 -4.04
CA PRO A 33 -19.27 -0.93 -2.58
C PRO A 33 -19.68 -2.36 -2.18
N ALA A 34 -20.66 -2.94 -2.91
CA ALA A 34 -21.16 -4.29 -2.65
C ALA A 34 -20.08 -5.38 -2.81
N GLY A 35 -19.07 -5.15 -3.67
CA GLY A 35 -17.94 -6.07 -3.85
C GLY A 35 -17.08 -6.25 -2.59
N LEU A 36 -17.18 -5.34 -1.63
CA LEU A 36 -16.48 -5.37 -0.34
C LEU A 36 -17.45 -5.60 0.84
N GLY A 37 -18.71 -5.94 0.55
CA GLY A 37 -19.75 -6.13 1.57
C GLY A 37 -20.24 -4.82 2.19
N GLU A 38 -19.94 -3.67 1.58
CA GLU A 38 -20.51 -2.38 1.98
C GLU A 38 -21.80 -2.11 1.17
N GLY A 39 -22.87 -1.71 1.85
CA GLY A 39 -24.29 -1.87 1.47
C GLY A 39 -24.78 -1.37 0.10
N ASP A 40 -26.07 -1.64 -0.16
CA ASP A 40 -26.74 -1.43 -1.46
C ASP A 40 -27.11 0.03 -1.79
N ALA A 41 -27.14 0.31 -3.10
CA ALA A 41 -27.66 1.51 -3.77
C ALA A 41 -27.11 2.87 -3.30
N VAL A 42 -25.80 3.08 -3.48
CA VAL A 42 -25.23 4.42 -3.44
C VAL A 42 -25.53 5.16 -4.75
N ALA A 43 -25.74 6.49 -4.68
CA ALA A 43 -25.93 7.32 -5.87
C ALA A 43 -24.87 7.02 -6.94
N GLY A 44 -25.25 7.06 -8.22
CA GLY A 44 -24.40 6.63 -9.34
C GLY A 44 -23.00 7.26 -9.32
N ASP A 45 -22.91 8.53 -8.95
CA ASP A 45 -21.64 9.26 -8.85
C ASP A 45 -20.72 8.71 -7.74
N VAL A 46 -21.28 8.35 -6.58
CA VAL A 46 -20.51 7.79 -5.46
C VAL A 46 -20.06 6.37 -5.80
N SER A 47 -20.93 5.57 -6.43
CA SER A 47 -20.57 4.23 -6.91
C SER A 47 -19.45 4.28 -7.96
N SER A 48 -19.52 5.23 -8.90
CA SER A 48 -18.47 5.47 -9.89
C SER A 48 -17.16 5.90 -9.25
N HIS A 49 -17.21 6.86 -8.30
CA HIS A 49 -16.02 7.32 -7.58
C HIS A 49 -15.37 6.20 -6.77
N TRP A 50 -16.15 5.33 -6.13
CA TRP A 50 -15.66 4.16 -5.42
C TRP A 50 -14.90 3.20 -6.33
N ARG A 51 -15.45 2.91 -7.51
CA ARG A 51 -14.81 2.05 -8.52
C ARG A 51 -13.50 2.66 -9.02
N TYR A 52 -13.49 3.96 -9.24
CA TYR A 52 -12.30 4.70 -9.64
C TYR A 52 -11.18 4.61 -8.58
N LEU A 53 -11.50 4.88 -7.30
CA LEU A 53 -10.55 4.74 -6.20
C LEU A 53 -10.05 3.30 -6.03
N SER A 54 -10.93 2.32 -6.20
CA SER A 54 -10.58 0.90 -6.17
C SER A 54 -9.61 0.53 -7.30
N GLY A 55 -9.81 1.08 -8.50
CA GLY A 55 -8.89 0.93 -9.63
C GLY A 55 -7.51 1.55 -9.37
N ILE A 56 -7.46 2.74 -8.76
CA ILE A 56 -6.18 3.34 -8.31
C ILE A 56 -5.49 2.44 -7.29
N PHE A 57 -6.23 1.93 -6.31
CA PHE A 57 -5.67 1.08 -5.26
C PHE A 57 -5.12 -0.24 -5.84
N LEU A 58 -5.84 -0.85 -6.79
CA LEU A 58 -5.35 -1.98 -7.57
C LEU A 58 -4.05 -1.63 -8.31
N GLY A 59 -3.99 -0.48 -8.97
CA GLY A 59 -2.80 0.03 -9.65
C GLY A 59 -1.60 0.16 -8.72
N LEU A 60 -1.80 0.69 -7.51
CA LEU A 60 -0.75 0.75 -6.47
C LEU A 60 -0.26 -0.64 -6.07
N GLY A 61 -1.17 -1.63 -5.96
CA GLY A 61 -0.81 -3.03 -5.72
C GLY A 61 0.06 -3.63 -6.84
N ILE A 62 -0.26 -3.34 -8.10
CA ILE A 62 0.54 -3.79 -9.25
C ILE A 62 1.93 -3.10 -9.27
N MET A 63 1.98 -1.79 -9.01
CA MET A 63 3.24 -1.05 -8.89
C MET A 63 4.10 -1.65 -7.78
N LEU A 64 3.51 -1.95 -6.62
CA LEU A 64 4.20 -2.61 -5.51
C LEU A 64 4.78 -3.96 -5.91
N LEU A 65 4.02 -4.80 -6.62
CA LEU A 65 4.51 -6.08 -7.15
C LEU A 65 5.70 -5.91 -8.09
N SER A 66 5.67 -4.89 -8.95
CA SER A 66 6.77 -4.61 -9.88
C SER A 66 8.07 -4.26 -9.14
N CYS A 67 7.99 -3.61 -7.97
CA CYS A 67 9.14 -3.29 -7.15
C CYS A 67 9.77 -4.52 -6.48
N VAL A 68 9.04 -5.61 -6.25
CA VAL A 68 9.48 -6.72 -5.39
C VAL A 68 10.82 -7.29 -5.85
N ARG A 69 11.01 -7.59 -7.14
CA ARG A 69 12.23 -8.28 -7.62
C ARG A 69 13.53 -7.50 -7.36
N HIS A 70 13.47 -6.18 -7.50
CA HIS A 70 14.61 -5.27 -7.43
C HIS A 70 14.41 -4.18 -6.38
N ILE A 71 13.78 -4.54 -5.25
CA ILE A 71 13.35 -3.58 -4.22
C ILE A 71 14.48 -2.72 -3.65
N GLU A 72 15.72 -3.19 -3.70
CA GLU A 72 16.92 -2.45 -3.31
C GLU A 72 17.27 -1.31 -4.27
N ARG A 73 16.74 -1.30 -5.51
CA ARG A 73 16.95 -0.28 -6.55
C ARG A 73 15.72 0.58 -6.82
N GLU A 74 14.53 0.08 -6.50
CA GLU A 74 13.25 0.71 -6.82
C GLU A 74 12.79 1.75 -5.77
N GLY A 75 13.71 2.36 -5.02
CA GLY A 75 13.38 3.22 -3.88
C GLY A 75 12.50 4.42 -4.24
N ARG A 76 12.63 4.97 -5.46
CA ARG A 76 11.81 6.10 -5.92
C ARG A 76 10.36 5.68 -6.16
N LEU A 77 10.13 4.64 -6.98
CA LEU A 77 8.78 4.14 -7.28
C LEU A 77 8.09 3.63 -6.01
N PHE A 78 8.82 2.84 -5.22
CA PHE A 78 8.34 2.32 -3.95
C PHE A 78 7.98 3.44 -2.97
N GLY A 79 8.81 4.49 -2.88
CA GLY A 79 8.54 5.67 -2.07
C GLY A 79 7.28 6.42 -2.50
N PHE A 80 7.03 6.55 -3.80
CA PHE A 80 5.79 7.14 -4.32
C PHE A 80 4.55 6.33 -3.92
N VAL A 81 4.62 4.99 -4.05
CA VAL A 81 3.53 4.11 -3.62
C VAL A 81 3.27 4.26 -2.12
N CYS A 82 4.32 4.27 -1.30
CA CYS A 82 4.21 4.45 0.14
C CYS A 82 3.61 5.81 0.51
N LEU A 83 4.04 6.88 -0.16
CA LEU A 83 3.52 8.23 0.05
C LEU A 83 2.03 8.30 -0.28
N ALA A 84 1.60 7.73 -1.41
CA ALA A 84 0.19 7.69 -1.80
C ALA A 84 -0.66 6.97 -0.74
N VAL A 85 -0.18 5.84 -0.23
CA VAL A 85 -0.85 5.07 0.83
C VAL A 85 -0.92 5.85 2.15
N VAL A 86 0.16 6.53 2.55
CA VAL A 86 0.17 7.37 3.77
C VAL A 86 -0.79 8.55 3.63
N LEU A 87 -0.83 9.23 2.49
CA LEU A 87 -1.78 10.31 2.23
C LEU A 87 -3.23 9.80 2.28
N GLY A 88 -3.49 8.62 1.72
CA GLY A 88 -4.77 7.93 1.86
C GLY A 88 -5.14 7.64 3.32
N GLY A 89 -4.18 7.16 4.12
CA GLY A 89 -4.35 6.93 5.56
C GLY A 89 -4.61 8.20 6.36
N LEU A 90 -3.97 9.32 6.01
CA LEU A 90 -4.24 10.61 6.63
C LEU A 90 -5.65 11.12 6.29
N ALA A 91 -6.09 10.97 5.04
CA ALA A 91 -7.45 11.29 4.64
C ALA A 91 -8.47 10.40 5.39
N ARG A 92 -8.17 9.10 5.50
CA ARG A 92 -8.98 8.16 6.27
C ARG A 92 -9.06 8.57 7.74
N LEU A 93 -7.92 8.82 8.40
CA LEU A 93 -7.86 9.32 9.78
C LEU A 93 -8.73 10.57 9.97
N GLY A 94 -8.64 11.54 9.06
CA GLY A 94 -9.49 12.73 9.06
C GLY A 94 -10.97 12.39 9.07
N GLY A 95 -11.40 11.48 8.18
CA GLY A 95 -12.77 10.96 8.18
C GLY A 95 -13.17 10.35 9.53
N GLY A 96 -12.31 9.52 10.13
CA GLY A 96 -12.62 8.93 11.43
C GLY A 96 -12.67 9.92 12.60
N LEU A 97 -11.92 11.00 12.54
CA LEU A 97 -11.98 12.08 13.53
C LEU A 97 -13.26 12.93 13.40
N LEU A 98 -13.82 13.03 12.19
CA LEU A 98 -15.02 13.82 11.90
C LEU A 98 -16.31 13.02 12.08
N GLU A 99 -16.30 11.75 11.65
CA GLU A 99 -17.51 10.91 11.50
C GLU A 99 -17.52 9.72 12.48
N GLY A 100 -16.43 9.51 13.23
CA GLY A 100 -16.27 8.43 14.20
C GLY A 100 -15.50 7.23 13.67
N TRP A 101 -15.35 6.19 14.49
CA TRP A 101 -14.45 5.05 14.20
C TRP A 101 -15.24 3.78 13.86
N PRO A 102 -15.62 3.57 12.59
CA PRO A 102 -16.72 2.70 12.22
C PRO A 102 -16.47 1.21 12.51
N SER A 103 -15.39 0.62 11.98
CA SER A 103 -15.19 -0.84 12.01
C SER A 103 -13.76 -1.25 12.38
N SER A 104 -13.58 -2.53 12.75
CA SER A 104 -12.24 -3.10 12.96
C SER A 104 -11.41 -3.10 11.67
N GLY A 105 -12.04 -3.35 10.51
CA GLY A 105 -11.38 -3.28 9.20
C GLY A 105 -10.82 -1.89 8.92
N TYR A 106 -11.58 -0.84 9.25
CA TYR A 106 -11.12 0.55 9.15
C TYR A 106 -9.85 0.79 9.99
N ARG A 107 -9.82 0.32 11.25
CA ARG A 107 -8.66 0.51 12.15
C ARG A 107 -7.43 -0.27 11.69
N ILE A 108 -7.63 -1.48 11.20
CA ILE A 108 -6.55 -2.30 10.61
C ILE A 108 -5.99 -1.61 9.37
N GLY A 109 -6.85 -1.15 8.46
CA GLY A 109 -6.45 -0.38 7.28
C GLY A 109 -5.62 0.84 7.67
N LEU A 110 -6.09 1.59 8.66
CA LEU A 110 -5.38 2.78 9.14
C LEU A 110 -4.00 2.45 9.75
N LEU A 111 -3.90 1.37 10.52
CA LEU A 111 -2.62 0.89 11.07
C LEU A 111 -1.67 0.46 9.94
N LEU A 112 -2.18 -0.20 8.90
CA LEU A 112 -1.38 -0.56 7.74
C LEU A 112 -0.86 0.68 7.01
N GLU A 113 -1.72 1.69 6.82
CA GLU A 113 -1.40 2.90 6.07
C GLU A 113 -0.42 3.83 6.80
N LEU A 114 -0.62 4.06 8.10
CA LEU A 114 0.15 5.02 8.89
C LEU A 114 1.23 4.40 9.78
N GLY A 115 1.18 3.09 10.01
CA GLY A 115 2.18 2.36 10.80
C GLY A 115 3.06 1.47 9.93
N VAL A 116 2.45 0.47 9.29
CA VAL A 116 3.20 -0.56 8.57
C VAL A 116 3.88 -0.01 7.32
N THR A 117 3.18 0.79 6.51
CA THR A 117 3.75 1.36 5.28
C THR A 117 5.00 2.22 5.54
N PRO A 118 4.99 3.20 6.48
CA PRO A 118 6.20 3.95 6.82
C PRO A 118 7.34 3.07 7.35
N ALA A 119 7.03 2.07 8.19
CA ALA A 119 8.02 1.15 8.73
C ALA A 119 8.68 0.31 7.62
N VAL A 120 7.88 -0.22 6.69
CA VAL A 120 8.38 -0.97 5.54
C VAL A 120 9.16 -0.07 4.59
N TRP A 121 8.78 1.20 4.44
CA TRP A 121 9.55 2.17 3.66
C TRP A 121 10.91 2.46 4.27
N ALA A 122 10.97 2.71 5.58
CA ALA A 122 12.25 2.84 6.28
C ALA A 122 13.11 1.57 6.15
N TRP A 123 12.50 0.39 6.20
CA TRP A 123 13.19 -0.88 6.01
C TRP A 123 13.73 -1.05 4.58
N GLN A 124 12.96 -0.67 3.57
CA GLN A 124 13.41 -0.66 2.17
C GLN A 124 14.63 0.26 1.99
N GLN A 125 14.63 1.46 2.58
CA GLN A 125 15.76 2.39 2.51
C GLN A 125 17.01 1.80 3.15
N ARG A 126 16.85 1.13 4.30
CA ARG A 126 17.95 0.39 4.94
C ARG A 126 18.49 -0.72 4.05
N VAL A 127 17.63 -1.50 3.40
CA VAL A 127 18.06 -2.55 2.46
C VAL A 127 18.83 -1.92 1.30
N ALA A 128 18.30 -0.89 0.64
CA ALA A 128 18.95 -0.20 -0.47
C ALA A 128 20.40 0.20 -0.13
N ARG A 129 20.61 0.86 1.03
CA ARG A 129 21.94 1.27 1.51
C ARG A 129 22.92 0.11 1.72
N ARG A 130 22.44 -1.10 2.04
CA ARG A 130 23.32 -2.29 2.21
C ARG A 130 23.75 -2.90 0.89
N PHE A 131 23.12 -2.51 -0.23
CA PHE A 131 23.45 -2.96 -1.58
C PHE A 131 24.09 -1.85 -2.45
N GLU A 132 24.17 -0.62 -1.94
CA GLU A 132 24.98 0.44 -2.54
C GLU A 132 26.47 0.10 -2.43
N VAL A 133 27.19 0.19 -3.55
CA VAL A 133 28.66 0.09 -3.55
C VAL A 133 29.21 1.45 -3.11
N PRO A 134 30.11 1.53 -2.10
CA PRO A 134 30.71 2.79 -1.69
C PRO A 134 31.42 3.45 -2.87
N ALA A 135 31.01 4.67 -3.22
CA ALA A 135 31.70 5.49 -4.20
C ALA A 135 33.03 5.95 -3.58
N GLY A 136 34.11 5.20 -3.80
CA GLY A 136 35.44 5.60 -3.29
C GLY A 136 36.51 4.53 -3.26
N ARG A 137 36.84 3.93 -4.42
CA ARG A 137 38.18 3.42 -4.77
C ARG A 137 38.30 3.41 -6.29
N ALA A 138 38.73 4.54 -6.86
CA ALA A 138 39.31 4.65 -8.20
C ALA A 138 40.65 5.37 -8.05
#